data_AF-A0A257EH82-F1
#
_entry.id   AF-A0A257EH82-F1
#
_cell.length_a   1.000
_cell.length_b   1.000
_cell.length_c   1.000
_cell.angle_alpha   90.00
_cell.angle_beta   90.00
_cell.angle_gamma   90.00
#
_symmetry.space_group_name_H-M   'P 1'
#
loop_
_entity.id
_entity.type
_entity.pdbx_description
1 polymer ?
#
loop_
_entity_poly.entity_id
_entity_poly.type
_entity_poly.pdbx_seq_one_letter_code
_entity_poly.pdbx_strand_id
1 'polypeptide(L)'
;MSNCTTCGACCVSFRVDFSVYEYEEGGGDVPAGLASPITEHTCRMRGTDHSPPRCAALYGKTGEKAICGIYEWRPSPCREFEEGSPACEQARRRHGLPALNV
;
A
#
# COMPACT_ATOMS: atom_id res chain seq x y z
N MET A 1 -2.30 5.01 17.65
CA MET A 1 -2.65 5.30 16.25
C MET A 1 -1.39 5.15 15.43
N SER A 2 -1.35 4.26 14.44
CA SER A 2 -0.12 4.02 13.65
C SER A 2 0.15 5.18 12.69
N ASN A 3 1.41 5.53 12.43
CA ASN A 3 1.76 6.52 11.40
C ASN A 3 1.41 6.02 9.99
N CYS A 4 1.19 4.72 9.81
CA CYS A 4 0.74 4.14 8.54
C CYS A 4 -0.65 4.65 8.15
N THR A 5 -1.50 5.04 9.11
CA THR A 5 -2.84 5.57 8.83
C THR A 5 -2.87 7.09 8.72
N THR A 6 -1.71 7.76 8.61
CA THR A 6 -1.63 9.22 8.47
C THR A 6 -0.62 9.69 7.42
N CYS A 7 0.43 8.92 7.13
CA CYS A 7 1.53 9.40 6.28
C CYS A 7 1.41 9.04 4.79
N GLY A 8 0.82 7.88 4.44
CA GLY A 8 0.70 7.39 3.05
C GLY A 8 1.99 6.95 2.36
N ALA A 9 3.14 6.94 3.04
CA ALA A 9 4.46 6.75 2.43
C ALA A 9 4.59 5.44 1.64
N CYS A 10 4.12 4.32 2.17
CA CYS A 10 4.18 3.02 1.50
C CYS A 10 3.34 3.00 0.22
N CYS A 11 2.17 3.64 0.23
CA CYS A 11 1.22 3.68 -0.89
C CYS A 11 1.74 4.46 -2.11
N VAL A 12 2.76 5.30 -1.94
CA VAL A 12 3.40 6.06 -3.03
C VAL A 12 4.85 5.64 -3.28
N SER A 13 5.28 4.49 -2.78
CA SER A 13 6.68 4.06 -2.86
C SER A 13 6.88 2.69 -3.50
N PHE A 14 5.93 1.77 -3.33
CA PHE A 14 6.11 0.37 -3.67
C PHE A 14 5.09 -0.13 -4.66
N ARG A 15 5.53 -1.04 -5.52
CA ARG A 15 4.66 -1.93 -6.29
C ARG A 15 4.11 -2.99 -5.35
N VAL A 16 2.81 -3.26 -5.43
CA VAL A 16 2.14 -4.24 -4.56
C VAL A 16 1.55 -5.34 -5.42
N ASP A 17 2.29 -6.45 -5.49
CA ASP A 17 1.87 -7.71 -6.10
C ASP A 17 1.51 -8.70 -4.99
N PHE A 18 0.40 -9.42 -5.13
CA PHE A 18 -0.12 -10.31 -4.09
C PHE A 18 -0.87 -11.50 -4.71
N SER A 19 -1.25 -12.49 -3.91
CA SER A 19 -1.88 -13.72 -4.41
C SER A 19 -3.29 -13.45 -4.96
N VAL A 20 -3.66 -14.12 -6.05
CA VAL A 20 -5.04 -14.07 -6.57
C VAL A 20 -6.08 -14.54 -5.54
N TYR A 21 -5.68 -15.38 -4.57
CA TYR A 21 -6.59 -15.84 -3.51
C TYR A 21 -6.90 -14.78 -2.45
N GLU A 22 -6.16 -13.68 -2.42
CA GLU A 22 -6.48 -12.54 -1.53
C GLU A 22 -7.39 -11.52 -2.23
N TYR A 23 -7.55 -11.63 -3.55
CA TYR A 23 -8.40 -10.78 -4.37
C TYR A 23 -9.87 -11.19 -4.20
N GLU A 24 -10.79 -10.22 -4.15
CA GLU A 24 -12.21 -10.43 -3.91
C GLU A 24 -12.84 -11.46 -4.87
N GLU A 25 -12.54 -11.38 -6.16
CA GLU A 25 -13.06 -12.35 -7.15
C GLU A 25 -12.38 -13.74 -7.05
N GLY A 26 -11.24 -13.82 -6.36
CA GLY A 26 -10.54 -15.06 -6.02
C GLY A 26 -10.91 -15.63 -4.65
N GLY A 27 -11.88 -15.03 -3.95
CA GLY A 27 -12.37 -15.46 -2.64
C GLY A 27 -11.72 -14.78 -1.43
N GLY A 28 -10.88 -13.78 -1.66
CA GLY A 28 -10.25 -12.97 -0.60
C GLY A 28 -11.00 -11.68 -0.30
N ASP A 29 -10.32 -10.77 0.41
CA ASP A 29 -10.92 -9.53 0.92
C ASP A 29 -10.51 -8.27 0.13
N VAL A 30 -9.47 -8.34 -0.71
CA VAL A 30 -8.93 -7.16 -1.41
C VAL A 30 -9.91 -6.76 -2.52
N PRO A 31 -10.52 -5.55 -2.46
CA PRO A 31 -11.63 -5.21 -3.34
C PRO A 31 -11.28 -5.25 -4.83
N ALA A 32 -12.17 -5.84 -5.64
CA ALA A 32 -11.98 -6.01 -7.08
C ALA A 32 -11.75 -4.68 -7.80
N GLY A 33 -12.39 -3.61 -7.31
CA GLY A 33 -12.24 -2.24 -7.82
C GLY A 33 -10.85 -1.62 -7.61
N LEU A 34 -9.98 -2.19 -6.78
CA LEU A 34 -8.68 -1.60 -6.42
C LEU A 34 -7.47 -2.41 -6.88
N ALA A 35 -7.66 -3.62 -7.38
CA ALA A 35 -6.60 -4.48 -7.88
C ALA A 35 -6.92 -5.06 -9.26
N SER A 36 -5.92 -5.62 -9.94
CA SER A 36 -6.10 -6.28 -11.23
C SER A 36 -5.29 -7.57 -11.27
N PRO A 37 -5.87 -8.69 -11.71
CA PRO A 37 -5.11 -9.89 -12.05
C PRO A 37 -4.07 -9.56 -13.13
N ILE A 38 -2.82 -9.99 -12.91
CA ILE A 38 -1.73 -9.83 -13.88
C ILE A 38 -1.23 -11.17 -14.42
N THR A 39 -1.46 -12.25 -13.69
CA THR A 39 -1.22 -13.65 -14.09
C THR A 39 -2.33 -14.53 -13.50
N GLU A 40 -2.30 -15.84 -13.77
CA GLU A 40 -3.21 -16.81 -13.16
C GLU A 40 -3.11 -16.89 -11.62
N HIS A 41 -1.99 -16.43 -11.03
CA HIS A 41 -1.74 -16.58 -9.59
C HIS A 41 -1.45 -15.27 -8.87
N THR A 42 -1.35 -14.16 -9.60
CA THR A 42 -0.89 -12.88 -9.05
C THR A 42 -1.84 -11.76 -9.45
N CYS A 43 -2.22 -10.96 -8.46
CA CYS A 43 -2.89 -9.68 -8.60
C CYS A 43 -1.95 -8.54 -8.25
N ARG A 44 -2.26 -7.34 -8.75
CA ARG A 44 -1.56 -6.10 -8.44
C ARG A 44 -2.52 -5.03 -7.98
N MET A 45 -2.16 -4.27 -6.94
CA MET A 45 -2.89 -3.06 -6.59
C MET A 45 -2.73 -2.01 -7.69
N ARG A 46 -3.86 -1.50 -8.20
CA ARG A 46 -3.88 -0.52 -9.29
C ARG A 46 -3.06 0.73 -8.93
N GLY A 47 -2.32 1.25 -9.91
CA GLY A 47 -1.50 2.46 -9.79
C GLY A 47 -0.14 2.25 -9.11
N THR A 48 0.13 1.08 -8.55
CA THR A 48 1.43 0.78 -7.92
C THR A 48 2.52 0.38 -8.94
N ASP A 49 2.14 0.19 -10.20
CA ASP A 49 3.01 -0.03 -11.36
C ASP A 49 3.36 1.25 -12.13
N HIS A 50 2.79 2.40 -11.75
CA HIS A 50 3.14 3.68 -12.34
C HIS A 50 4.52 4.17 -11.88
N SER A 51 5.09 5.14 -12.61
CA SER A 51 6.29 5.89 -12.23
C SER A 51 5.97 7.39 -12.22
N PRO A 52 5.80 8.03 -11.04
CA PRO A 52 5.89 7.45 -9.70
C PRO A 52 4.66 6.59 -9.32
N PRO A 53 4.82 5.59 -8.43
CA PRO A 53 3.71 4.75 -7.99
C PRO A 53 2.74 5.54 -7.11
N ARG A 54 1.44 5.28 -7.27
CA ARG A 54 0.39 5.77 -6.37
C ARG A 54 -0.75 4.75 -6.30
N CYS A 55 -0.81 4.03 -5.19
CA CYS A 55 -1.86 3.04 -4.94
C CYS A 55 -3.26 3.66 -5.05
N ALA A 56 -4.17 2.97 -5.75
CA ALA A 56 -5.55 3.38 -5.91
C ALA A 56 -6.30 3.48 -4.57
N ALA A 57 -5.90 2.70 -3.56
CA ALA A 57 -6.50 2.76 -2.22
C ALA A 57 -6.05 3.98 -1.38
N LEU A 58 -5.07 4.77 -1.84
CA LEU A 58 -4.60 5.93 -1.11
C LEU A 58 -5.58 7.10 -1.22
N TYR A 59 -6.15 7.47 -0.07
CA TYR A 59 -6.96 8.67 0.07
C TYR A 59 -6.17 9.80 0.73
N GLY A 60 -6.35 11.02 0.22
CA GLY A 60 -5.72 12.23 0.73
C GLY A 60 -4.31 12.49 0.22
N LYS A 61 -3.59 13.38 0.92
CA LYS A 61 -2.27 13.91 0.52
C LYS A 61 -1.17 13.34 1.41
N THR A 62 -0.19 12.70 0.78
CA THR A 62 0.99 12.10 1.45
C THR A 62 1.65 13.13 2.37
N GLY A 63 1.93 12.73 3.62
CA GLY A 63 2.54 13.58 4.63
C GLY A 63 1.61 14.53 5.38
N GLU A 64 0.33 14.62 4.99
CA GLU A 64 -0.67 15.43 5.67
C GLU A 64 -1.74 14.53 6.28
N LYS A 65 -2.86 14.33 5.57
CA LYS A 65 -3.94 13.40 5.94
C LYS A 65 -4.03 12.34 4.85
N ALA A 66 -3.15 11.35 4.92
CA ALA A 66 -3.10 10.25 3.97
C ALA A 66 -3.46 8.92 4.65
N ILE A 67 -4.52 8.28 4.18
CA ILE A 67 -5.02 7.02 4.72
C ILE A 67 -5.14 5.96 3.63
N CYS A 68 -4.92 4.70 4.00
CA CYS A 68 -5.29 3.57 3.14
C CYS A 68 -6.79 3.32 3.31
N GLY A 69 -7.57 3.46 2.25
CA GLY A 69 -9.03 3.24 2.25
C GLY A 69 -9.45 1.79 2.47
N ILE A 70 -8.50 0.85 2.42
CA ILE A 70 -8.72 -0.58 2.67
C ILE A 70 -7.83 -1.11 3.79
N TYR A 71 -7.52 -0.30 4.81
CA TYR A 71 -6.56 -0.68 5.85
C TYR A 71 -6.86 -2.06 6.49
N GLU A 72 -8.14 -2.38 6.69
CA GLU A 72 -8.61 -3.67 7.23
C GLU A 72 -8.56 -4.82 6.22
N TRP A 73 -8.63 -4.52 4.91
CA TRP A 73 -8.64 -5.49 3.80
C TRP A 73 -7.35 -5.44 2.97
N ARG A 74 -6.25 -5.03 3.60
CA ARG A 74 -4.93 -4.96 2.95
C ARG A 74 -4.50 -6.34 2.45
N PRO A 75 -3.85 -6.42 1.27
CA PRO A 75 -3.17 -7.64 0.86
C PRO A 75 -1.95 -7.90 1.78
N SER A 76 -1.44 -9.12 1.78
CA SER A 76 -0.37 -9.61 2.64
C SER A 76 0.88 -8.72 2.61
N PRO A 77 1.42 -8.27 1.45
CA PRO A 77 2.57 -7.37 1.44
C PRO A 77 2.33 -6.04 2.20
N CYS A 78 1.09 -5.54 2.19
CA CYS A 78 0.75 -4.33 2.92
C CYS A 78 0.51 -4.58 4.41
N ARG A 79 0.15 -5.81 4.82
CA ARG A 79 0.02 -6.21 6.23
C ARG A 79 1.38 -6.50 6.88
N GLU A 80 2.25 -7.16 6.13
CA GLU A 80 3.63 -7.49 6.52
C GLU A 80 4.54 -6.25 6.55
N PHE A 81 4.14 -5.16 5.90
CA PHE A 81 4.87 -3.91 5.94
C PHE A 81 4.89 -3.31 7.35
N GLU A 82 6.07 -3.33 7.96
CA GLU A 82 6.26 -2.89 9.34
C GLU A 82 6.57 -1.38 9.44
N GLU A 83 5.87 -0.71 10.34
CA GLU A 83 6.10 0.70 10.68
C GLU A 83 7.48 0.88 11.30
N GLY A 84 8.26 1.86 10.82
CA GLY A 84 9.62 2.11 11.33
C GLY A 84 10.69 1.14 10.79
N SER A 85 10.31 0.13 10.02
CA SER A 85 11.28 -0.72 9.32
C SER A 85 12.18 0.09 8.36
N PRO A 86 13.35 -0.43 7.96
CA PRO A 86 14.22 0.23 6.97
C PRO A 86 13.49 0.56 5.65
N ALA A 87 12.53 -0.26 5.22
CA ALA A 87 11.69 0.01 4.06
C ALA A 87 10.72 1.18 4.30
N CYS A 88 10.13 1.25 5.50
CA CYS A 88 9.32 2.39 5.93
C CYS A 88 10.13 3.68 5.95
N GLU A 89 11.30 3.68 6.58
CA GLU A 89 12.18 4.86 6.59
C GLU A 89 12.62 5.28 5.20
N GLN A 90 12.95 4.33 4.32
CA GLN A 90 13.29 4.64 2.93
C GLN A 90 12.12 5.32 2.19
N ALA A 91 10.91 4.78 2.31
CA ALA A 91 9.72 5.38 1.73
C ALA A 91 9.48 6.80 2.29
N ARG A 92 9.61 6.97 3.61
CA ARG A 92 9.48 8.28 4.26
C ARG A 92 10.50 9.29 3.73
N ARG A 93 11.78 8.91 3.66
CA ARG A 93 12.85 9.75 3.09
C ARG A 93 12.57 10.16 1.65
N ARG A 94 12.10 9.22 0.80
CA ARG A 94 11.76 9.50 -0.61
C ARG A 94 10.70 10.59 -0.77
N HIS A 95 9.78 10.69 0.20
CA HIS A 95 8.67 11.65 0.19
C HIS A 95 8.87 12.82 1.15
N GLY A 96 10.10 13.05 1.63
CA GLY A 96 10.41 14.18 2.51
C GLY A 96 9.77 14.11 3.90
N LEU A 97 9.35 12.92 4.34
CA LEU A 97 8.73 12.72 5.65
C LEU A 97 9.82 12.52 6.72
N PRO A 98 9.60 13.03 7.95
CA PRO A 98 10.57 12.85 9.03
C PRO A 98 10.70 11.37 9.39
N ALA A 99 11.85 10.96 9.93
CA ALA A 99 11.99 9.63 10.52
C ALA A 99 10.95 9.42 11.63
N LEU A 100 10.57 8.16 11.86
CA LEU A 100 9.82 7.82 13.06
C LEU A 100 10.82 7.74 14.20
N ASN A 101 10.60 8.49 15.27
CA ASN A 101 11.38 8.35 16.49
C ASN A 101 10.93 7.04 17.15
N VAL A 102 11.59 5.94 16.80
CA VAL A 102 11.42 4.64 17.46
C VAL A 102 12.33 4.57 18.68
#